data_AF-A0A349V1T3-F1
#
_entry.id   AF-A0A349V1T3-F1
#
_cell.length_a   1.000
_cell.length_b   1.000
_cell.length_c   1.000
_cell.angle_alpha   90.00
_cell.angle_beta   90.00
_cell.angle_gamma   90.00
#
_symmetry.space_group_name_H-M   'P 1'
#
loop_
_entity.id
_entity.type
_entity.pdbx_description
1 polymer ?
#
loop_
_entity_poly.entity_id
_entity_poly.type
_entity_poly.pdbx_seq_one_letter_code
_entity_poly.pdbx_strand_id
1 'polypeptide(L)'
;MTQPAQSTSNPLLQLWRNQESRGVIIQIVTMVVVFALLAAIARNVVINLEAVGKEFSFGFLLWPAAYDIGFSPFLEYTNRSTHLRAAVVGLLNTLLIAFWGCILATMVGFVLGIMRLSSNWLVSKLSYAFVEFMRNVPILIHILAIYAIVVTLLPPVKKALNVGADAFFLSNRGFYVPSPVFEDGATLVGIVLLLSIALVYFFKRWARRQQDDTGKIYPVLWVSLGILVALPGITFIATGMPLSWDVPVLKGFNFKGGMAIKPEFLALWL
;
A
#
# COMPACT_ATOMS: atom_id res chain seq x y z
N MET A 1 46.23 -27.59 57.07
CA MET A 1 44.82 -27.71 56.66
C MET A 1 44.22 -26.31 56.64
N THR A 2 44.22 -25.64 55.49
CA THR A 2 43.59 -24.32 55.34
C THR A 2 42.26 -24.51 54.61
N GLN A 3 41.15 -24.31 55.33
CA GLN A 3 39.80 -24.35 54.78
C GLN A 3 39.64 -23.25 53.70
N PRO A 4 38.93 -23.50 52.59
CA PRO A 4 38.68 -22.46 51.59
C PRO A 4 37.64 -21.47 52.11
N ALA A 5 37.91 -20.18 51.93
CA ALA A 5 37.02 -19.09 52.32
C ALA A 5 35.68 -19.19 51.56
N GLN A 6 34.57 -19.23 52.29
CA GLN A 6 33.23 -19.20 51.71
C GLN A 6 32.99 -17.82 51.07
N SER A 7 32.90 -17.80 49.74
CA SER A 7 32.47 -16.62 48.99
C SER A 7 30.98 -16.40 49.24
N THR A 8 30.64 -15.47 50.13
CA THR A 8 29.28 -14.93 50.25
C THR A 8 29.05 -13.92 49.11
N SER A 9 28.97 -14.40 47.88
CA SER A 9 28.64 -13.55 46.73
C SER A 9 27.14 -13.25 46.76
N ASN A 10 26.78 -12.00 47.07
CA ASN A 10 25.39 -11.55 47.03
C ASN A 10 24.82 -11.76 45.60
N PRO A 11 23.76 -12.57 45.43
CA PRO A 11 23.26 -12.97 44.11
C PRO A 11 22.79 -11.78 43.27
N LEU A 12 22.30 -10.71 43.89
CA LEU A 12 21.89 -9.47 43.21
C LEU A 12 23.09 -8.72 42.62
N LEU A 13 24.21 -8.69 43.34
CA LEU A 13 25.48 -8.10 42.87
C LEU A 13 26.10 -8.94 41.75
N GLN A 14 25.95 -10.26 41.81
CA GLN A 14 26.43 -11.17 40.78
C GLN A 14 25.62 -11.05 39.48
N LEU A 15 24.29 -10.92 39.59
CA LEU A 15 23.37 -10.64 38.47
C LEU A 15 23.61 -9.26 37.84
N TRP A 16 23.86 -8.22 38.64
CA TRP A 16 24.14 -6.88 38.11
C TRP A 16 25.51 -6.77 37.41
N ARG A 17 26.51 -7.53 37.88
CA ARG A 17 27.86 -7.52 37.28
C ARG A 17 27.94 -8.33 35.99
N ASN A 18 27.04 -9.30 35.79
CA ASN A 18 26.93 -10.05 34.55
C ASN A 18 26.29 -9.19 33.45
N GLN A 19 26.97 -9.05 32.31
CA GLN A 19 26.56 -8.17 31.21
C GLN A 19 25.19 -8.56 30.62
N GLU A 20 24.91 -9.85 30.46
CA GLU A 20 23.64 -10.33 29.91
C GLU A 20 22.48 -10.07 30.87
N SER A 21 22.66 -10.42 32.15
CA SER A 21 21.65 -10.22 33.18
C SER A 21 21.35 -8.73 33.43
N ARG A 22 22.37 -7.86 33.44
CA ARG A 22 22.18 -6.40 33.54
C ARG A 22 21.37 -5.84 32.37
N GLY A 23 21.63 -6.31 31.15
CA GLY A 23 20.87 -5.90 29.96
C GLY A 23 19.38 -6.21 30.10
N VAL A 24 19.05 -7.44 30.51
CA VAL A 24 17.66 -7.87 30.73
C VAL A 24 17.00 -7.07 31.85
N ILE A 25 17.70 -6.83 32.98
CA ILE A 25 17.18 -6.04 34.10
C ILE A 25 16.87 -4.60 33.66
N ILE A 26 17.79 -3.94 32.96
CA ILE A 26 17.59 -2.57 32.46
C ILE A 26 16.43 -2.52 31.46
N GLN A 27 16.30 -3.53 30.58
CA GLN A 27 15.18 -3.60 29.64
C GLN A 27 13.83 -3.76 30.35
N ILE A 28 13.74 -4.64 31.36
CA ILE A 28 12.52 -4.82 32.16
C ILE A 28 12.17 -3.52 32.89
N VAL A 29 13.15 -2.90 33.57
CA VAL A 29 12.93 -1.64 34.30
C VAL A 29 12.49 -0.53 33.34
N THR A 30 13.17 -0.38 32.20
CA THR A 30 12.79 0.59 31.17
C THR A 30 11.38 0.33 30.67
N MET A 31 11.02 -0.92 30.40
CA MET A 31 9.69 -1.31 29.95
C MET A 31 8.61 -0.95 30.99
N VAL A 32 8.87 -1.23 32.27
CA VAL A 32 7.97 -0.88 33.39
C VAL A 32 7.79 0.64 33.48
N VAL A 33 8.89 1.40 33.42
CA VAL A 33 8.84 2.88 33.47
C VAL A 33 8.04 3.44 32.29
N VAL A 34 8.27 2.94 31.07
CA VAL A 34 7.55 3.37 29.87
C VAL A 34 6.05 3.06 29.99
N PHE A 35 5.68 1.84 30.38
CA PHE A 35 4.27 1.49 30.53
C PHE A 35 3.59 2.22 31.68
N ALA A 36 4.29 2.47 32.80
CA ALA A 36 3.77 3.28 33.89
C ALA A 36 3.50 4.73 33.44
N LEU A 37 4.40 5.31 32.64
CA LEU A 37 4.25 6.65 32.09
C LEU A 37 3.09 6.71 31.09
N LEU A 38 2.98 5.73 30.18
CA LEU A 38 1.84 5.62 29.26
C LEU A 38 0.51 5.46 30.01
N ALA A 39 0.47 4.63 31.05
CA ALA A 39 -0.71 4.44 31.88
C ALA A 39 -1.09 5.72 32.63
N ALA A 40 -0.11 6.47 33.13
CA ALA A 40 -0.34 7.76 33.77
C ALA A 40 -0.91 8.80 32.79
N ILE A 41 -0.37 8.88 31.57
CA ILE A 41 -0.91 9.74 30.50
C ILE A 41 -2.33 9.33 30.15
N ALA A 42 -2.58 8.03 29.88
CA ALA A 42 -3.89 7.52 29.54
C ALA A 42 -4.93 7.83 30.62
N ARG A 43 -4.56 7.60 31.89
CA ARG A 43 -5.40 7.95 33.05
C ARG A 43 -5.71 9.44 33.10
N ASN A 44 -4.71 10.31 32.91
CA ASN A 44 -4.93 11.75 32.87
C ASN A 44 -5.85 12.17 31.72
N VAL A 45 -5.71 11.56 30.54
CA VAL A 45 -6.59 11.82 29.39
C VAL A 45 -8.04 11.43 29.71
N VAL A 46 -8.25 10.24 30.26
CA VAL A 46 -9.61 9.78 30.63
C VAL A 46 -10.25 10.71 31.65
N ILE A 47 -9.54 11.07 32.72
CA ILE A 47 -10.05 11.98 33.77
C ILE A 47 -10.37 13.36 33.21
N ASN A 48 -9.49 13.92 32.37
CA ASN A 48 -9.70 15.24 31.79
C ASN A 48 -10.84 15.26 30.76
N LEU A 49 -11.02 14.18 29.99
CA LEU A 49 -12.13 14.07 29.04
C LEU A 49 -13.47 13.95 29.77
N GLU A 50 -13.52 13.12 30.81
CA GLU A 50 -14.71 12.95 31.66
C GLU A 50 -15.10 14.27 32.33
N ALA A 51 -14.13 15.05 32.82
CA ALA A 51 -14.37 16.37 33.41
C ALA A 51 -14.99 17.39 32.43
N VAL A 52 -14.82 17.21 31.11
CA VAL A 52 -15.40 18.06 30.05
C VAL A 52 -16.66 17.41 29.44
N GLY A 53 -17.19 16.35 30.06
CA GLY A 53 -18.38 15.64 29.61
C GLY A 53 -18.18 14.83 28.33
N LYS A 54 -16.94 14.46 28.01
CA LYS A 54 -16.60 13.60 26.87
C LYS A 54 -16.20 12.23 27.36
N GLU A 55 -16.96 11.20 26.99
CA GLU A 55 -16.59 9.82 27.28
C GLU A 55 -15.45 9.37 26.35
N PHE A 56 -14.41 8.76 26.92
CA PHE A 56 -13.37 8.10 26.14
C PHE A 56 -13.93 6.77 25.59
N SER A 57 -14.40 6.78 24.34
CA SER A 57 -14.94 5.58 23.69
C SER A 57 -14.47 5.44 22.25
N PHE A 58 -14.37 4.19 21.80
CA PHE A 58 -14.17 3.85 20.38
C PHE A 58 -15.52 3.66 19.66
N GLY A 59 -16.66 3.98 20.29
CA GLY A 59 -17.98 3.84 19.69
C GLY A 59 -18.14 4.69 18.42
N PHE A 60 -17.42 5.81 18.32
CA PHE A 60 -17.41 6.68 17.15
C PHE A 60 -17.01 5.94 15.86
N LEU A 61 -16.21 4.88 15.96
CA LEU A 61 -15.78 4.08 14.82
C LEU A 61 -16.96 3.41 14.10
N LEU A 62 -18.06 3.15 14.82
CA LEU A 62 -19.30 2.57 14.30
C LEU A 62 -20.35 3.62 13.93
N TRP A 63 -20.10 4.89 14.21
CA TRP A 63 -21.02 5.96 13.82
C TRP A 63 -20.93 6.24 12.31
N PRO A 64 -22.02 6.71 11.69
CA PRO A 64 -22.01 7.15 10.30
C PRO A 64 -20.98 8.26 10.09
N ALA A 65 -20.14 8.11 9.07
CA ALA A 65 -19.04 9.02 8.78
C ALA A 65 -19.52 10.41 8.32
N ALA A 66 -20.69 10.49 7.71
CA ALA A 66 -21.34 11.73 7.24
C ALA A 66 -20.55 12.53 6.17
N TYR A 67 -19.51 11.95 5.58
CA TYR A 67 -18.80 12.51 4.42
C TYR A 67 -18.68 11.47 3.30
N ASP A 68 -18.66 11.95 2.05
CA ASP A 68 -18.51 11.08 0.88
C ASP A 68 -17.04 10.89 0.49
N ILE A 69 -16.73 9.70 -0.02
CA ILE A 69 -15.41 9.39 -0.60
C ILE A 69 -15.61 9.32 -2.12
N GLY A 70 -14.91 10.20 -2.84
CA GLY A 70 -15.10 10.35 -4.28
C GLY A 70 -14.76 9.09 -5.08
N PHE A 71 -13.79 8.29 -4.63
CA PHE A 71 -13.31 7.13 -5.37
C PHE A 71 -13.19 5.92 -4.44
N SER A 72 -13.92 4.85 -4.73
CA SER A 72 -14.01 3.65 -3.87
C SER A 72 -14.20 2.37 -4.71
N PRO A 73 -13.19 1.96 -5.49
CA PRO A 73 -13.34 0.89 -6.47
C PRO A 73 -13.46 -0.52 -5.87
N PHE A 74 -13.02 -0.73 -4.63
CA PHE A 74 -12.94 -2.05 -4.00
C PHE A 74 -14.11 -2.37 -3.06
N LEU A 75 -14.65 -1.34 -2.40
CA LEU A 75 -15.69 -1.48 -1.39
C LEU A 75 -16.69 -0.36 -1.58
N GLU A 76 -17.97 -0.72 -1.73
CA GLU A 76 -19.04 0.28 -1.80
C GLU A 76 -19.05 1.14 -0.55
N TYR A 77 -19.11 2.45 -0.73
CA TYR A 77 -19.08 3.43 0.35
C TYR A 77 -20.09 4.53 0.07
N THR A 78 -20.77 4.95 1.13
CA THR A 78 -21.70 6.09 1.13
C THR A 78 -21.50 6.90 2.41
N ASN A 79 -21.94 8.15 2.44
CA ASN A 79 -21.94 8.99 3.65
C ASN A 79 -22.67 8.39 4.88
N ARG A 80 -23.50 7.35 4.71
CA ARG A 80 -24.13 6.60 5.81
C ARG A 80 -23.26 5.47 6.36
N SER A 81 -22.16 5.15 5.69
CA SER A 81 -21.22 4.10 6.10
C SER A 81 -20.48 4.50 7.36
N THR A 82 -20.01 3.52 8.14
CA THR A 82 -19.29 3.77 9.39
C THR A 82 -17.91 4.35 9.16
N HIS A 83 -17.37 5.05 10.17
CA HIS A 83 -15.98 5.52 10.15
C HIS A 83 -14.96 4.38 9.94
N LEU A 84 -15.22 3.17 10.47
CA LEU A 84 -14.39 1.99 10.19
C LEU A 84 -14.35 1.66 8.70
N ARG A 85 -15.52 1.66 8.05
CA ARG A 85 -15.59 1.39 6.61
C ARG A 85 -14.88 2.49 5.82
N ALA A 86 -15.02 3.76 6.23
CA ALA A 86 -14.28 4.87 5.64
C ALA A 86 -12.76 4.69 5.77
N ALA A 87 -12.27 4.26 6.94
CA ALA A 87 -10.85 4.00 7.19
C ALA A 87 -10.31 2.86 6.31
N VAL A 88 -11.07 1.77 6.15
CA VAL A 88 -10.69 0.66 5.26
C VAL A 88 -10.65 1.11 3.80
N VAL A 89 -11.65 1.87 3.33
CA VAL A 89 -11.67 2.42 1.97
C VAL A 89 -10.47 3.34 1.75
N GLY A 90 -10.17 4.21 2.71
CA GLY A 90 -9.00 5.08 2.69
C GLY A 90 -7.70 4.28 2.57
N LEU A 91 -7.53 3.25 3.40
CA LEU A 91 -6.37 2.36 3.36
C LEU A 91 -6.21 1.68 2.00
N LEU A 92 -7.29 1.12 1.44
CA LEU A 92 -7.25 0.46 0.14
C LEU A 92 -6.90 1.43 -0.99
N ASN A 93 -7.43 2.67 -0.95
CA ASN A 93 -7.06 3.71 -1.89
C ASN A 93 -5.59 4.13 -1.75
N THR A 94 -5.08 4.26 -0.52
CA THR A 94 -3.66 4.55 -0.26
C THR A 94 -2.75 3.44 -0.80
N LEU A 95 -3.14 2.18 -0.65
CA LEU A 95 -2.39 1.05 -1.21
C LEU A 95 -2.43 1.06 -2.74
N LEU A 96 -3.58 1.36 -3.34
CA LEU A 96 -3.73 1.44 -4.79
C LEU A 96 -2.87 2.56 -5.39
N ILE A 97 -2.93 3.77 -4.81
CA ILE A 97 -2.11 4.90 -5.29
C ILE A 97 -0.63 4.65 -5.06
N ALA A 98 -0.24 4.06 -3.92
CA ALA A 98 1.14 3.72 -3.64
C ALA A 98 1.69 2.68 -4.63
N PHE A 99 0.90 1.66 -4.97
CA PHE A 99 1.30 0.64 -5.94
C PHE A 99 1.62 1.24 -7.31
N TRP A 100 0.68 2.01 -7.89
CA TRP A 100 0.88 2.63 -9.20
C TRP A 100 1.89 3.79 -9.17
N GLY A 101 1.93 4.54 -8.07
CA GLY A 101 2.92 5.58 -7.82
C GLY A 101 4.34 5.03 -7.75
N CYS A 102 4.56 3.92 -7.05
CA CYS A 102 5.87 3.26 -6.99
C CYS A 102 6.34 2.78 -8.38
N ILE A 103 5.44 2.21 -9.19
CA ILE A 103 5.77 1.78 -10.55
C ILE A 103 6.20 2.99 -11.40
N LEU A 104 5.36 4.03 -11.46
CA LEU A 104 5.63 5.22 -12.26
C LEU A 104 6.89 5.95 -11.78
N ALA A 105 7.04 6.14 -10.46
CA ALA A 105 8.19 6.81 -9.87
C ALA A 105 9.50 6.03 -10.10
N THR A 106 9.46 4.70 -10.09
CA THR A 106 10.63 3.88 -10.40
C THR A 106 11.03 4.04 -11.86
N MET A 107 10.07 3.99 -12.78
CA MET A 107 10.34 4.16 -14.21
C MET A 107 10.90 5.57 -14.51
N VAL A 108 10.20 6.61 -14.06
CA VAL A 108 10.59 8.01 -14.29
C VAL A 108 11.89 8.35 -13.55
N GLY A 109 12.03 7.93 -12.31
CA GLY A 109 13.22 8.14 -11.49
C GLY A 109 14.45 7.45 -12.06
N PHE A 110 14.30 6.24 -12.60
CA PHE A 110 15.39 5.53 -13.28
C PHE A 110 15.83 6.26 -14.56
N VAL A 111 14.88 6.67 -15.40
CA VAL A 111 15.17 7.42 -16.63
C VAL A 111 15.85 8.76 -16.32
N LEU A 112 15.33 9.54 -15.39
CA LEU A 112 15.93 10.81 -14.96
C LEU A 112 17.29 10.63 -14.30
N GLY A 113 17.48 9.52 -13.56
CA GLY A 113 18.75 9.15 -12.97
C GLY A 113 19.84 8.92 -14.02
N ILE A 114 19.51 8.17 -15.08
CA ILE A 114 20.42 7.97 -16.22
C ILE A 114 20.68 9.29 -16.95
N MET A 115 19.63 10.06 -17.25
CA MET A 115 19.77 11.34 -17.96
C MET A 115 20.65 12.33 -17.20
N ARG A 116 20.60 12.34 -15.86
CA ARG A 116 21.48 13.16 -15.02
C ARG A 116 22.96 12.80 -15.15
N LEU A 117 23.29 11.52 -15.37
CA LEU A 117 24.66 11.03 -15.56
C LEU A 117 25.16 11.18 -17.01
N SER A 118 24.30 11.63 -17.93
CA SER A 118 24.67 11.84 -19.32
C SER A 118 25.81 12.86 -19.45
N SER A 119 26.74 12.59 -20.37
CA SER A 119 27.79 13.54 -20.76
C SER A 119 27.24 14.78 -21.47
N ASN A 120 26.00 14.71 -21.99
CA ASN A 120 25.33 15.86 -22.57
C ASN A 120 24.89 16.83 -21.47
N TRP A 121 25.56 18.00 -21.44
CA TRP A 121 25.31 19.05 -20.46
C TRP A 121 23.84 19.48 -20.39
N LEU A 122 23.16 19.62 -21.53
CA LEU A 122 21.77 20.08 -21.57
C LEU A 122 20.83 19.05 -20.91
N VAL A 123 21.00 17.78 -21.27
CA VAL A 123 20.18 16.68 -20.73
C VAL A 123 20.40 16.52 -19.22
N SER A 124 21.66 16.58 -18.77
CA SER A 124 22.01 16.50 -17.35
C SER A 124 21.40 17.67 -16.57
N LYS A 125 21.48 18.90 -17.10
CA LYS A 125 20.97 20.09 -16.42
C LYS A 125 19.45 20.17 -16.39
N LEU A 126 18.77 19.78 -17.48
CA LEU A 126 17.31 19.68 -17.51
C LEU A 126 16.80 18.65 -16.52
N SER A 127 17.44 17.48 -16.46
CA SER A 127 17.08 16.42 -15.50
C SER A 127 17.30 16.88 -14.05
N TYR A 128 18.40 17.58 -13.79
CA TYR A 128 18.66 18.18 -12.48
C TYR A 128 17.58 19.19 -12.10
N ALA A 129 17.26 20.13 -12.99
CA ALA A 129 16.25 21.16 -12.74
C ALA A 129 14.86 20.55 -12.49
N PHE A 130 14.47 19.54 -13.28
CA PHE A 130 13.21 18.82 -13.08
C PHE A 130 13.14 18.14 -11.70
N VAL A 131 14.18 17.38 -11.33
CA VAL A 131 14.20 16.67 -10.05
C VAL A 131 14.18 17.65 -8.88
N GLU A 132 14.93 18.75 -8.97
CA GLU A 132 15.00 19.77 -7.93
C GLU A 132 13.66 20.50 -7.77
N PHE A 133 12.97 20.79 -8.89
CA PHE A 133 11.61 21.35 -8.87
C PHE A 133 10.62 20.41 -8.18
N MET A 134 10.59 19.13 -8.58
CA MET A 134 9.65 18.15 -8.04
C MET A 134 9.86 17.89 -6.54
N ARG A 135 11.09 18.02 -6.04
CA ARG A 135 11.42 17.81 -4.63
C ARG A 135 11.18 19.03 -3.74
N ASN A 136 11.29 20.23 -4.29
CA ASN A 136 11.23 21.47 -3.51
C ASN A 136 9.87 22.18 -3.57
N VAL A 137 9.04 21.89 -4.57
CA VAL A 137 7.69 22.45 -4.64
C VAL A 137 6.73 21.63 -3.77
N PRO A 138 5.88 22.27 -2.93
CA PRO A 138 4.90 21.57 -2.11
C PRO A 138 4.04 20.61 -2.92
N ILE A 139 3.90 19.37 -2.44
CA ILE A 139 3.10 18.34 -3.12
C ILE A 139 1.64 18.77 -3.35
N LEU A 140 1.09 19.58 -2.45
CA LEU A 140 -0.26 20.13 -2.58
C LEU A 140 -0.41 20.98 -3.84
N ILE A 141 0.62 21.76 -4.20
CA ILE A 141 0.59 22.60 -5.42
C ILE A 141 0.57 21.70 -6.66
N HIS A 142 1.37 20.64 -6.69
CA HIS A 142 1.36 19.67 -7.79
C HIS A 142 -0.02 19.03 -7.96
N ILE A 143 -0.59 18.51 -6.87
CA ILE A 143 -1.91 17.87 -6.90
C ILE A 143 -2.98 18.84 -7.42
N LEU A 144 -3.02 20.07 -6.89
CA LEU A 144 -4.01 21.07 -7.32
C LEU A 144 -3.78 21.53 -8.76
N ALA A 145 -2.53 21.70 -9.19
CA ALA A 145 -2.20 22.09 -10.55
C ALA A 145 -2.59 21.00 -11.57
N ILE A 146 -2.25 19.74 -11.29
CA ILE A 146 -2.60 18.60 -12.15
C ILE A 146 -4.12 18.42 -12.19
N TYR A 147 -4.80 18.49 -11.04
CA TYR A 147 -6.25 18.45 -10.99
C TYR A 147 -6.89 19.56 -11.83
N ALA A 148 -6.39 20.80 -11.71
CA ALA A 148 -6.89 21.93 -12.49
C ALA A 148 -6.64 21.72 -13.99
N ILE A 149 -5.46 21.24 -14.39
CA ILE A 149 -5.13 20.90 -15.78
C ILE A 149 -6.12 19.86 -16.33
N VAL A 150 -6.36 18.78 -15.58
CA VAL A 150 -7.29 17.72 -15.98
C VAL A 150 -8.71 18.27 -16.12
N VAL A 151 -9.20 19.07 -15.19
CA VAL A 151 -10.59 19.56 -15.22
C VAL A 151 -10.81 20.68 -16.24
N THR A 152 -9.79 21.50 -16.53
CA THR A 152 -9.92 22.70 -17.38
C THR A 152 -9.48 22.50 -18.82
N LEU A 153 -8.42 21.73 -19.06
CA LEU A 153 -7.84 21.55 -20.40
C LEU A 153 -8.43 20.33 -21.14
N LEU A 154 -8.86 19.30 -20.42
CA LEU A 154 -9.47 18.14 -21.08
C LEU A 154 -10.89 18.45 -21.57
N PRO A 155 -11.31 17.82 -22.68
CA PRO A 155 -12.64 18.06 -23.22
C PRO A 155 -13.74 17.51 -22.31
N PRO A 156 -14.97 18.06 -22.40
CA PRO A 156 -16.12 17.50 -21.72
C PRO A 156 -16.41 16.08 -22.21
N VAL A 157 -17.07 15.28 -21.38
CA VAL A 157 -17.39 13.85 -21.64
C VAL A 157 -17.96 13.57 -23.03
N LYS A 158 -18.80 14.46 -23.57
CA LYS A 158 -19.38 14.29 -24.92
C LYS A 158 -18.36 14.33 -26.07
N LYS A 159 -17.21 14.94 -25.84
CA LYS A 159 -16.09 15.07 -26.77
C LYS A 159 -14.83 14.41 -26.21
N ALA A 160 -15.00 13.39 -25.36
CA ALA A 160 -13.88 12.69 -24.75
C ALA A 160 -12.89 12.20 -25.81
N LEU A 161 -11.60 12.33 -25.51
CA LEU A 161 -10.53 11.87 -26.41
C LEU A 161 -10.49 10.34 -26.36
N ASN A 162 -10.54 9.71 -27.53
CA ASN A 162 -10.34 8.27 -27.66
C ASN A 162 -8.85 7.99 -27.80
N VAL A 163 -8.25 7.36 -26.79
CA VAL A 163 -6.79 7.17 -26.67
C VAL A 163 -6.38 5.73 -27.01
N GLY A 164 -7.33 4.82 -27.22
CA GLY A 164 -6.99 3.44 -27.55
C GLY A 164 -8.17 2.69 -28.15
N ALA A 165 -8.30 2.78 -29.47
CA ALA A 165 -9.19 1.96 -30.31
C ALA A 165 -10.57 1.68 -29.68
N ASP A 166 -11.27 2.73 -29.23
CA ASP A 166 -12.61 2.67 -28.61
C ASP A 166 -12.70 2.00 -27.22
N ALA A 167 -11.57 1.66 -26.59
CA ALA A 167 -11.54 1.09 -25.25
C ALA A 167 -11.22 2.11 -24.14
N PHE A 168 -10.47 3.18 -24.46
CA PHE A 168 -9.97 4.15 -23.49
C PHE A 168 -10.41 5.56 -23.83
N PHE A 169 -11.09 6.22 -22.89
CA PHE A 169 -11.59 7.58 -23.10
C PHE A 169 -11.11 8.54 -22.02
N LEU A 170 -10.57 9.68 -22.43
CA LEU A 170 -10.09 10.72 -21.53
C LEU A 170 -10.97 11.96 -21.60
N SER A 171 -11.39 12.47 -20.45
CA SER A 171 -12.25 13.64 -20.34
C SER A 171 -11.92 14.47 -19.11
N ASN A 172 -12.54 15.65 -19.00
CA ASN A 172 -12.48 16.48 -17.79
C ASN A 172 -13.11 15.86 -16.54
N ARG A 173 -13.80 14.70 -16.68
CA ARG A 173 -14.34 13.92 -15.56
C ARG A 173 -13.50 12.70 -15.21
N GLY A 174 -12.32 12.56 -15.82
CA GLY A 174 -11.39 11.48 -15.55
C GLY A 174 -11.14 10.60 -16.76
N PHE A 175 -10.50 9.46 -16.49
CA PHE A 175 -10.07 8.48 -17.47
C PHE A 175 -10.93 7.22 -17.37
N TYR A 176 -11.68 6.92 -18.42
CA TYR A 176 -12.54 5.76 -18.51
C TYR A 176 -11.77 4.61 -19.15
N VAL A 177 -11.72 3.49 -18.43
CA VAL A 177 -11.00 2.27 -18.81
C VAL A 177 -11.95 1.08 -18.75
N PRO A 178 -11.69 0.00 -19.50
CA PRO A 178 -12.46 -1.23 -19.36
C PRO A 178 -12.34 -1.77 -17.94
N SER A 179 -13.47 -2.11 -17.31
CA SER A 179 -13.46 -2.73 -15.99
C SER A 179 -13.47 -4.25 -16.10
N PRO A 180 -12.65 -4.96 -15.31
CA PRO A 180 -12.75 -6.42 -15.23
C PRO A 180 -14.07 -6.82 -14.56
N VAL A 181 -14.82 -7.70 -15.20
CA VAL A 181 -16.03 -8.33 -14.64
C VAL A 181 -15.68 -9.78 -14.34
N PHE A 182 -15.80 -10.15 -13.07
CA PHE A 182 -15.52 -11.49 -12.59
C PHE A 182 -16.79 -12.36 -12.75
N GLU A 183 -16.70 -13.37 -13.59
CA GLU A 183 -17.79 -14.32 -13.85
C GLU A 183 -17.69 -15.56 -12.95
N ASP A 184 -18.66 -16.47 -13.08
CA ASP A 184 -18.67 -17.72 -12.33
C ASP A 184 -17.40 -18.54 -12.62
N GLY A 185 -16.63 -18.82 -11.56
CA GLY A 185 -15.31 -19.48 -11.66
C GLY A 185 -14.12 -18.57 -11.34
N ALA A 186 -14.28 -17.24 -11.36
CA ALA A 186 -13.23 -16.31 -11.00
C ALA A 186 -12.77 -16.46 -9.53
N THR A 187 -13.69 -16.81 -8.63
CA THR A 187 -13.40 -17.10 -7.21
C THR A 187 -12.43 -18.28 -7.08
N LEU A 188 -12.60 -19.32 -7.89
CA LEU A 188 -11.75 -20.51 -7.90
C LEU A 188 -10.34 -20.16 -8.40
N VAL A 189 -10.23 -19.34 -9.47
CA VAL A 189 -8.95 -18.79 -9.93
C VAL A 189 -8.26 -17.98 -8.83
N GLY A 190 -9.01 -17.15 -8.10
CA GLY A 190 -8.51 -16.39 -6.96
C GLY A 190 -7.98 -17.27 -5.82
N ILE A 191 -8.68 -18.35 -5.47
CA ILE A 191 -8.23 -19.33 -4.46
C ILE A 191 -6.94 -20.02 -4.92
N VAL A 192 -6.87 -20.45 -6.18
CA VAL A 192 -5.67 -21.10 -6.74
C VAL A 192 -4.48 -20.14 -6.76
N LEU A 193 -4.70 -18.85 -7.04
CA LEU A 193 -3.67 -17.83 -6.94
C LEU A 193 -3.12 -17.71 -5.51
N LEU A 194 -3.99 -17.66 -4.50
CA LEU A 194 -3.57 -17.62 -3.09
C LEU A 194 -2.79 -18.87 -2.69
N LEU A 195 -3.24 -20.06 -3.11
CA LEU A 195 -2.53 -21.32 -2.88
C LEU A 195 -1.16 -21.33 -3.57
N SER A 196 -1.07 -20.77 -4.78
CA SER A 196 0.19 -20.64 -5.54
C SER A 196 1.19 -19.73 -4.81
N ILE A 197 0.73 -18.61 -4.24
CA ILE A 197 1.57 -17.72 -3.42
C ILE A 197 2.07 -18.46 -2.18
N ALA A 198 1.21 -19.19 -1.48
CA ALA A 198 1.61 -19.99 -0.32
C ALA A 198 2.66 -21.05 -0.71
N LEU A 199 2.44 -21.75 -1.84
CA LEU A 199 3.38 -22.76 -2.35
C LEU A 199 4.75 -22.15 -2.68
N VAL A 200 4.77 -20.99 -3.33
CA VAL A 200 6.01 -20.24 -3.62
C VAL A 200 6.72 -19.82 -2.33
N TYR A 201 5.99 -19.36 -1.32
CA TYR A 201 6.57 -19.01 -0.03
C TYR A 201 7.26 -20.22 0.63
N PHE A 202 6.58 -21.37 0.69
CA PHE A 202 7.15 -22.60 1.25
C PHE A 202 8.32 -23.12 0.42
N PHE A 203 8.22 -23.08 -0.92
CA PHE A 203 9.30 -23.48 -1.81
C PHE A 203 10.53 -22.59 -1.65
N LYS A 204 10.37 -21.27 -1.60
CA LYS A 204 11.46 -20.32 -1.35
C LYS A 204 12.11 -20.55 0.00
N ARG A 205 11.32 -20.83 1.04
CA ARG A 205 11.83 -21.13 2.39
C ARG A 205 12.61 -22.45 2.42
N TRP A 206 12.13 -23.48 1.73
CA TRP A 206 12.81 -24.78 1.60
C TRP A 206 14.10 -24.67 0.78
N ALA A 207 14.05 -23.99 -0.36
CA ALA A 207 15.20 -23.79 -1.24
C ALA A 207 16.32 -22.99 -0.54
N ARG A 208 15.95 -21.99 0.27
CA ARG A 208 16.92 -21.24 1.10
C ARG A 208 17.61 -22.17 2.12
N ARG A 209 16.83 -22.95 2.87
CA ARG A 209 17.38 -23.92 3.84
C ARG A 209 18.34 -24.91 3.18
N GLN A 210 17.94 -25.48 2.04
CA GLN A 210 18.79 -26.40 1.29
C GLN A 210 20.06 -25.74 0.75
N GLN A 211 19.99 -24.48 0.32
CA GLN A 211 21.17 -23.73 -0.08
C GLN A 211 22.12 -23.48 1.09
N ASP A 212 21.57 -23.16 2.27
CA ASP A 212 22.35 -22.93 3.50
C ASP A 212 23.03 -24.24 3.98
N ASP A 213 22.35 -25.38 3.88
CA ASP A 213 22.85 -26.69 4.34
C ASP A 213 23.78 -27.39 3.33
N THR A 214 23.49 -27.28 2.03
CA THR A 214 24.17 -28.08 0.97
C THR A 214 24.94 -27.25 -0.06
N GLY A 215 24.82 -25.91 -0.02
CA GLY A 215 25.45 -25.00 -0.99
C GLY A 215 24.85 -25.04 -2.39
N LYS A 216 23.87 -25.89 -2.67
CA LYS A 216 23.24 -26.00 -4.00
C LYS A 216 22.25 -24.87 -4.25
N ILE A 217 22.44 -24.14 -5.34
CA ILE A 217 21.55 -23.04 -5.75
C ILE A 217 20.43 -23.61 -6.62
N TYR A 218 19.20 -23.54 -6.12
CA TYR A 218 18.00 -23.85 -6.91
C TYR A 218 17.51 -22.61 -7.68
N PRO A 219 16.94 -22.77 -8.89
CA PRO A 219 16.43 -21.66 -9.69
C PRO A 219 15.08 -21.14 -9.15
N VAL A 220 15.11 -20.52 -7.96
CA VAL A 220 13.91 -20.13 -7.22
C VAL A 220 13.01 -19.20 -8.03
N LEU A 221 13.59 -18.25 -8.76
CA LEU A 221 12.85 -17.28 -9.56
C LEU A 221 11.99 -17.96 -10.63
N TRP A 222 12.58 -18.85 -11.43
CA TRP A 222 11.88 -19.53 -12.53
C TRP A 222 10.80 -20.48 -12.05
N VAL A 223 11.07 -21.26 -11.00
CA VAL A 223 10.07 -22.17 -10.43
C VAL A 223 8.93 -21.39 -9.78
N SER A 224 9.23 -20.28 -9.09
CA SER A 224 8.21 -19.43 -8.48
C SER A 224 7.32 -18.77 -9.53
N LEU A 225 7.92 -18.27 -10.61
CA LEU A 225 7.18 -17.72 -11.74
C LEU A 225 6.32 -18.79 -12.41
N GLY A 226 6.87 -19.99 -12.61
CA GLY A 226 6.15 -21.14 -13.14
C GLY A 226 4.93 -21.50 -12.29
N ILE A 227 5.08 -21.60 -10.97
CA ILE A 227 3.96 -21.88 -10.05
C ILE A 227 2.91 -20.77 -10.10
N LEU A 228 3.33 -19.50 -10.02
CA LEU A 228 2.43 -18.34 -9.97
C LEU A 228 1.66 -18.12 -11.28
N VAL A 229 2.21 -18.54 -12.42
CA VAL A 229 1.57 -18.33 -13.72
C VAL A 229 0.85 -19.60 -14.18
N ALA A 230 1.49 -20.77 -14.07
CA ALA A 230 0.94 -22.01 -14.61
C ALA A 230 -0.28 -22.49 -13.84
N LEU A 231 -0.26 -22.51 -12.50
CA LEU A 231 -1.41 -23.02 -11.74
C LEU A 231 -2.66 -22.15 -11.92
N PRO A 232 -2.62 -20.81 -11.70
CA PRO A 232 -3.78 -19.98 -11.95
C PRO A 232 -4.15 -19.92 -13.43
N GLY A 233 -3.18 -19.99 -14.35
CA GLY A 233 -3.43 -20.00 -15.79
C GLY A 233 -4.16 -21.24 -16.28
N ILE A 234 -3.77 -22.44 -15.81
CA ILE A 234 -4.46 -23.70 -16.11
C ILE A 234 -5.89 -23.63 -15.57
N THR A 235 -6.06 -23.17 -14.33
CA THR A 235 -7.39 -23.00 -13.74
C THR A 235 -8.23 -22.02 -14.53
N PHE A 236 -7.67 -20.87 -14.92
CA PHE A 236 -8.35 -19.84 -15.70
C PHE A 236 -8.90 -20.39 -17.02
N ILE A 237 -8.09 -21.18 -17.74
CA ILE A 237 -8.50 -21.84 -18.99
C ILE A 237 -9.55 -22.93 -18.71
N ALA A 238 -9.35 -23.75 -17.68
CA ALA A 238 -10.27 -24.83 -17.32
C ALA A 238 -11.66 -24.32 -16.90
N THR A 239 -11.72 -23.13 -16.28
CA THR A 239 -12.98 -22.46 -15.91
C THR A 239 -13.60 -21.65 -17.06
N GLY A 240 -13.06 -21.72 -18.27
CA GLY A 240 -13.63 -21.04 -19.45
C GLY A 240 -13.30 -19.55 -19.55
N MET A 241 -12.19 -19.10 -18.96
CA MET A 241 -11.76 -17.69 -18.93
C MET A 241 -12.81 -16.77 -18.28
N PRO A 242 -13.10 -16.93 -16.97
CA PRO A 242 -14.18 -16.23 -16.26
C PRO A 242 -13.85 -14.77 -15.94
N LEU A 243 -13.26 -14.07 -16.90
CA LEU A 243 -12.91 -12.66 -16.83
C LEU A 243 -13.31 -12.00 -18.15
N SER A 244 -14.41 -11.26 -18.12
CA SER A 244 -14.84 -10.41 -19.21
C SER A 244 -14.45 -8.95 -18.93
N TRP A 245 -14.45 -8.15 -19.99
CA TRP A 245 -14.13 -6.72 -19.91
C TRP A 245 -15.36 -5.93 -20.30
N ASP A 246 -15.86 -5.13 -19.38
CA ASP A 246 -16.93 -4.18 -19.67
C ASP A 246 -16.31 -2.88 -20.19
N VAL A 247 -16.50 -2.61 -21.48
CA VAL A 247 -15.89 -1.47 -22.17
C VAL A 247 -16.78 -0.23 -21.99
N PRO A 248 -16.22 0.92 -21.60
CA PRO A 248 -17.01 2.13 -21.39
C PRO A 248 -17.62 2.63 -22.72
N VAL A 249 -18.95 2.75 -22.78
CA VAL A 249 -19.66 3.29 -23.95
C VAL A 249 -20.36 4.59 -23.57
N LEU A 250 -20.18 5.63 -24.40
CA LEU A 250 -20.86 6.91 -24.22
C LEU A 250 -22.37 6.74 -24.46
N LYS A 251 -23.19 6.83 -23.41
CA LYS A 251 -24.65 6.75 -23.48
C LYS A 251 -25.29 7.98 -22.82
N GLY A 252 -25.86 8.87 -23.63
CA GLY A 252 -26.49 10.10 -23.15
C GLY A 252 -25.48 11.17 -22.75
N PHE A 253 -25.42 11.51 -21.46
CA PHE A 253 -24.54 12.57 -20.93
C PHE A 253 -23.29 12.04 -20.21
N ASN A 254 -23.14 10.72 -20.06
CA ASN A 254 -22.01 10.09 -19.38
C ASN A 254 -21.64 8.75 -20.02
N PHE A 255 -20.47 8.21 -19.68
CA PHE A 255 -20.13 6.82 -20.01
C PHE A 255 -20.94 5.86 -19.12
N LYS A 256 -21.36 4.75 -19.73
CA LYS A 256 -21.95 3.59 -19.04
C LYS A 256 -21.04 2.38 -19.27
N GLY A 257 -20.89 1.58 -18.22
CA GLY A 257 -19.95 0.47 -18.19
C GLY A 257 -18.51 0.92 -17.99
N GLY A 258 -17.63 -0.05 -17.77
CA GLY A 258 -16.23 0.21 -17.47
C GLY A 258 -16.00 0.87 -16.10
N MET A 259 -14.76 1.28 -15.87
CA MET A 259 -14.33 1.98 -14.65
C MET A 259 -13.89 3.40 -14.98
N ALA A 260 -14.37 4.37 -14.19
CA ALA A 260 -13.94 5.75 -14.27
C ALA A 260 -12.86 6.02 -13.21
N ILE A 261 -11.62 6.24 -13.64
CA ILE A 261 -10.54 6.76 -12.81
C ILE A 261 -10.74 8.26 -12.70
N LYS A 262 -11.13 8.71 -11.51
CA LYS A 262 -11.51 10.11 -11.31
C LYS A 262 -10.31 11.07 -11.35
N PRO A 263 -10.53 12.37 -11.65
CA PRO A 263 -9.47 13.37 -11.72
C PRO A 263 -8.65 13.48 -10.43
N GLU A 264 -9.27 13.27 -9.26
CA GLU A 264 -8.58 13.32 -7.98
C GLU A 264 -7.54 12.21 -7.85
N PHE A 265 -7.83 11.01 -8.37
CA PHE A 265 -6.86 9.91 -8.39
C PHE A 265 -5.72 10.22 -9.37
N LEU A 266 -6.04 10.71 -10.58
CA LEU A 266 -5.03 11.08 -11.57
C LEU A 266 -4.08 12.17 -11.06
N ALA A 267 -4.62 13.16 -10.34
CA ALA A 267 -3.85 14.26 -9.78
C ALA A 267 -2.93 13.83 -8.62
N LEU A 268 -3.30 12.77 -7.89
CA LEU A 268 -2.43 12.18 -6.87
C LEU A 268 -1.37 11.25 -7.45
N TRP A 269 -1.63 10.68 -8.63
CA TRP A 269 -0.79 9.64 -9.23
C TRP A 269 0.33 10.21 -10.12
N LEU A 270 0.01 11.22 -10.92
CA LEU A 270 0.91 11.88 -11.87
C LEU A 270 1.83 12.89 -11.18
#